data_AF-A0A2L2Y3R7-F1
#
_entry.id   AF-A0A2L2Y3R7-F1
#
_cell.length_a   1.000
_cell.length_b   1.000
_cell.length_c   1.000
_cell.angle_alpha   90.00
_cell.angle_beta   90.00
_cell.angle_gamma   90.00
#
_symmetry.space_group_name_H-M   'P 1'
#
loop_
_entity.id
_entity.type
_entity.pdbx_description
1 polymer ?
#
loop_
_entity_poly.entity_id
_entity_poly.type
_entity_poly.pdbx_seq_one_letter_code
_entity_poly.pdbx_strand_id
1 'polypeptide(L)' 'MAWHELACSLLTCAVLLMSPVQSIRVPNRTCKPPTNNTVNIYNYTLPDILQTRNISLSEFRGKHVLIVNVATY' A
#
# COMPACT_ATOMS: atom_id res chain seq x y z
N MET A 1 9.19 -44.54 -33.41
CA MET A 1 10.01 -43.36 -33.04
C MET A 1 9.13 -42.26 -32.42
N ALA A 2 8.29 -42.60 -31.42
CA ALA A 2 7.29 -41.67 -30.85
C ALA A 2 7.60 -41.22 -29.40
N TRP A 3 8.62 -41.81 -28.78
CA TRP A 3 8.97 -41.56 -27.37
C TRP A 3 9.81 -40.29 -27.15
N HIS A 4 10.53 -39.82 -28.19
CA HIS A 4 11.35 -38.61 -28.09
C HIS A 4 10.52 -37.32 -28.05
N GLU A 5 9.41 -37.29 -28.78
CA GLU A 5 8.49 -36.13 -28.86
C GLU A 5 7.79 -35.87 -27.52
N LEU A 6 7.35 -36.95 -26.85
CA LEU A 6 6.69 -36.88 -25.54
C LEU A 6 7.65 -36.39 -24.45
N ALA A 7 8.92 -36.82 -24.49
CA ALA A 7 9.93 -36.39 -23.54
C ALA A 7 10.24 -34.88 -23.67
N CYS A 8 10.34 -34.37 -24.90
CA CYS A 8 10.56 -32.94 -25.15
C CYS A 8 9.38 -32.08 -24.67
N SER A 9 8.13 -32.53 -24.86
CA SER A 9 6.94 -31.78 -24.40
C SER A 9 6.79 -31.74 -22.87
N LEU A 10 7.22 -32.77 -22.15
CA LEU A 10 7.17 -32.78 -20.69
C LEU A 10 8.28 -31.92 -20.08
N LEU A 11 9.46 -31.89 -20.72
CA LEU A 11 10.58 -31.05 -20.29
C LEU A 11 10.29 -29.56 -20.46
N THR A 12 9.63 -29.13 -21.54
CA THR A 12 9.31 -27.71 -21.77
C THR A 12 8.27 -27.18 -20.78
N CYS A 13 7.30 -28.01 -20.37
CA CYS A 13 6.28 -27.61 -19.39
C CYS A 13 6.86 -27.46 -17.98
N ALA A 14 7.84 -28.31 -17.60
CA ALA A 14 8.51 -28.22 -16.31
C ALA A 14 9.35 -26.93 -16.17
N VAL A 15 9.97 -26.46 -17.26
CA VAL A 15 10.79 -25.23 -17.24
C VAL A 15 9.93 -23.97 -17.05
N LEU A 16 8.70 -23.93 -17.59
CA LEU A 16 7.82 -22.76 -17.49
C LEU A 16 7.14 -22.63 -16.12
N LEU A 17 6.97 -23.71 -15.37
CA LEU A 17 6.36 -23.67 -14.03
C LEU A 17 7.34 -23.26 -12.91
N MET A 18 8.64 -23.18 -13.19
CA MET A 18 9.65 -22.78 -12.20
C MET A 18 9.93 -21.29 -12.15
N SER A 19 9.21 -20.44 -12.91
CA SER A 19 9.40 -19.00 -12.80
C SER A 19 8.93 -18.51 -11.42
N PRO A 20 9.82 -17.98 -10.57
CA PRO A 20 9.41 -17.43 -9.28
C PRO A 20 8.50 -16.23 -9.55
N VAL A 21 7.28 -16.27 -9.02
CA VAL A 21 6.40 -15.10 -9.00
C VAL A 21 7.08 -14.04 -8.14
N GLN A 22 7.75 -13.08 -8.77
CA GLN A 22 8.33 -11.94 -8.07
C GLN A 22 7.19 -11.03 -7.61
N SER A 23 6.75 -11.23 -6.37
CA SER A 23 5.86 -10.30 -5.68
C SER A 23 6.62 -8.98 -5.48
N ILE A 24 6.25 -7.96 -6.26
CA ILE A 24 6.72 -6.59 -6.06
C ILE A 24 6.17 -6.11 -4.72
N ARG A 25 6.97 -6.22 -3.67
CA ARG A 25 6.67 -5.60 -2.38
C ARG A 25 7.32 -4.23 -2.35
N VAL A 26 6.52 -3.20 -2.06
CA VAL A 26 7.05 -1.88 -1.77
C VAL A 26 7.81 -1.97 -0.43
N PRO A 27 9.12 -1.68 -0.39
CA PRO A 27 9.86 -1.72 0.86
C PRO A 27 9.27 -0.69 1.83
N ASN A 28 9.08 -1.08 3.09
CA ASN A 28 8.65 -0.13 4.10
C ASN A 28 9.73 0.95 4.27
N ARG A 29 9.30 2.18 4.55
CA ARG A 29 10.20 3.29 4.86
C ARG A 29 10.12 3.54 6.35
N THR A 30 11.26 3.67 7.01
CA THR A 30 11.32 4.11 8.41
C THR A 30 10.90 5.58 8.47
N CYS A 31 9.76 5.86 9.11
CA CYS A 31 9.31 7.22 9.35
C CYS A 31 10.28 7.92 10.31
N LYS A 32 10.83 9.07 9.90
CA LYS A 32 11.57 9.96 10.80
C LYS A 32 10.58 10.91 11.45
N PRO A 33 10.38 10.89 12.77
CA PRO A 33 9.55 11.89 13.41
C PRO A 33 10.15 13.29 13.17
N PRO A 34 9.32 14.33 13.06
CA PRO A 34 9.82 15.69 12.91
C PRO A 34 10.65 16.08 14.15
N THR A 35 11.73 16.85 13.94
CA THR A 35 12.58 17.38 15.02
C THR A 35 11.79 18.24 16.03
N ASN A 36 10.64 18.77 15.60
CA ASN A 36 9.76 19.57 16.43
C ASN A 36 8.44 18.83 16.70
N ASN A 37 8.28 18.34 17.94
CA ASN A 37 7.08 17.64 18.40
C ASN A 37 5.82 18.52 18.51
N THR A 38 5.94 19.84 18.31
CA THR A 38 4.77 20.74 18.30
C THR A 38 3.96 20.64 17.02
N VAL A 39 4.56 20.19 15.91
CA VAL A 39 3.88 20.03 14.63
C VAL A 39 3.22 18.65 14.60
N ASN A 40 1.92 18.61 14.89
CA ASN A 40 1.13 17.38 14.92
C ASN A 40 -0.27 17.61 14.33
N ILE A 41 -0.74 16.67 13.51
CA ILE A 41 -2.07 16.71 12.90
C ILE A 41 -3.20 16.77 13.94
N TYR A 42 -2.98 16.25 15.15
CA TYR A 42 -4.00 16.19 16.19
C TYR A 42 -4.35 17.55 16.83
N ASN A 43 -3.68 18.63 16.42
CA ASN A 43 -3.97 19.99 16.90
C ASN A 43 -4.92 20.76 15.97
N TYR A 44 -5.37 20.14 14.87
CA TYR A 44 -6.26 20.76 13.90
C TYR A 44 -7.70 20.27 14.04
N THR A 45 -8.62 21.16 13.71
CA THR A 45 -10.05 20.90 13.62
C THR A 45 -10.52 21.33 12.25
N LEU A 46 -11.30 20.48 11.59
CA LEU A 46 -11.74 20.67 10.21
C LEU A 46 -13.27 20.54 10.16
N PRO A 47 -13.99 21.32 9.35
CA PRO A 47 -15.39 21.06 9.09
C PRO A 47 -15.56 19.73 8.35
N ASP A 48 -16.67 19.05 8.60
CA ASP A 48 -17.04 17.86 7.83
C ASP A 48 -17.49 18.24 6.41
N ILE A 49 -17.65 17.23 5.56
CA ILE A 49 -17.97 17.43 4.13
C ILE A 49 -19.29 18.17 3.90
N LEU A 50 -20.24 18.08 4.85
CA LEU A 50 -21.53 18.75 4.79
C LEU A 50 -21.52 20.10 5.52
N GLN A 51 -20.38 20.50 6.11
CA GLN A 51 -20.21 21.71 6.92
C GLN A 51 -21.19 21.81 8.12
N THR A 52 -21.67 20.67 8.61
CA THR A 52 -22.64 20.60 9.72
C THR A 52 -21.95 20.55 11.07
N ARG A 53 -20.72 20.04 11.12
CA ARG A 53 -19.95 19.90 12.35
C ARG A 53 -18.46 20.03 12.11
N ASN A 54 -17.76 20.39 13.17
CA ASN A 54 -16.32 20.42 13.21
C ASN A 54 -15.80 19.09 13.78
N ILE A 55 -14.92 18.42 13.04
CA ILE A 55 -14.25 17.19 13.42
C ILE A 55 -12.85 17.55 13.93
N SER A 56 -12.54 17.17 15.17
CA SER A 56 -11.19 17.36 15.69
C SER A 56 -10.32 16.18 15.28
N LEU A 57 -9.16 16.44 14.68
CA LEU A 57 -8.23 15.35 14.36
C LEU A 57 -7.67 14.68 15.61
N SER A 58 -7.79 15.29 16.78
CA SER A 58 -7.41 14.69 18.06
C SER A 58 -8.13 13.36 18.37
N GLU A 59 -9.32 13.15 17.81
CA GLU A 59 -10.10 11.90 17.92
C GLU A 59 -9.37 10.69 17.32
N PHE A 60 -8.39 10.91 16.44
CA PHE A 60 -7.59 9.87 15.81
C PHE A 60 -6.23 9.64 16.48
N ARG A 61 -5.97 10.23 17.66
CA ARG A 61 -4.74 9.99 18.41
C ARG A 61 -4.51 8.50 18.66
N GLY A 62 -3.28 8.05 18.44
CA GLY A 62 -2.89 6.64 18.57
C GLY A 62 -3.23 5.77 17.36
N LYS A 63 -3.84 6.32 16.30
CA LYS A 63 -4.11 5.62 15.05
C LYS A 63 -3.16 6.08 13.94
N HIS A 64 -2.91 5.22 12.97
CA HIS A 64 -2.28 5.62 11.72
C HIS A 64 -3.35 6.25 10.81
N VAL A 65 -3.12 7.48 10.37
CA VAL A 65 -4.07 8.26 9.56
C VAL A 65 -3.49 8.52 8.17
N LEU A 66 -4.26 8.22 7.12
CA LEU A 66 -3.93 8.55 5.74
C LEU A 66 -4.77 9.77 5.31
N ILE A 67 -4.11 10.88 4.99
CA ILE A 67 -4.76 12.10 4.49
C ILE A 67 -4.59 12.15 2.98
N VAL A 68 -5.69 12.26 2.24
CA VAL A 68 -5.71 12.27 0.77
C VAL A 68 -6.41 13.54 0.29
N ASN A 69 -5.76 14.29 -0.60
CA ASN A 69 -6.41 15.36 -1.34
C ASN A 69 -7.22 14.73 -2.49
N VAL A 70 -8.52 14.98 -2.53
CA VAL A 70 -9.46 14.44 -3.51
C VAL A 70 -10.09 15.56 -4.34
N ALA A 71 -10.39 15.30 -5.60
CA ALA A 71 -11.10 16.20 -6.49
C ALA A 71 -12.09 15.42 -7.36
N THR A 72 -13.21 16.03 -7.71
CA THR A 72 -14.22 15.48 -8.65
C THR A 72 -14.13 16.23 -9.98
N TYR A 73 -14.43 15.54 -11.08
CA TYR A 73 -14.46 16.11 -12.43
C TYR A 73 -15.68 17.01 -12.66
#